data_AF-K2DKU7-F1
#
_entry.id   AF-K2DKU7-F1
#
_cell.length_a   1.000
_cell.length_b   1.000
_cell.length_c   1.000
_cell.angle_alpha   90.00
_cell.angle_beta   90.00
_cell.angle_gamma   90.00
#
_symmetry.space_group_name_H-M   'P 1'
#
loop_
_entity.id
_entity.type
_entity.pdbx_description
1 polymer ?
#
loop_
_entity_poly.entity_id
_entity_poly.type
_entity_poly.pdbx_seq_one_letter_code
_entity_poly.pdbx_strand_id
1 'polypeptide(L)'
;MKRGTRPIYILGLNEALCSSAVLLKDGLIVAASSEERFSRIKNQWGFPTQAIKFCCSFAGIKPSQLDLIVLSYIDPYPHFTYNQAQENSIIAPGWLKYLRNTAPVIEYKLPIINSITDLGRNIYYQMYQRRNQDIQISDISKSLNVSPDKILRINHHLAHAYSAFFSNPDFKT
;
A
#
# COMPACT_ATOMS: atom_id res chain seq x y z
N MET A 1 40.23 -2.03 -1.41
CA MET A 1 39.27 -1.80 -2.51
C MET A 1 37.92 -2.39 -2.11
N LYS A 2 36.94 -1.56 -1.69
CA LYS A 2 35.55 -2.04 -1.52
C LYS A 2 34.99 -2.27 -2.94
N ARG A 3 34.49 -3.47 -3.25
CA ARG A 3 33.76 -3.73 -4.50
C ARG A 3 32.66 -2.67 -4.60
N GLY A 4 32.70 -1.87 -5.67
CA GLY A 4 31.67 -0.87 -5.98
C GLY A 4 30.37 -1.57 -6.35
N THR A 5 29.60 -2.00 -5.35
CA THR A 5 28.22 -2.45 -5.56
C THR A 5 27.35 -1.23 -5.78
N ARG A 6 26.53 -1.25 -6.83
CA ARG A 6 25.51 -0.23 -7.07
C ARG A 6 24.66 -0.06 -5.79
N PRO A 7 24.22 1.17 -5.45
CA PRO A 7 23.34 1.38 -4.31
C PRO A 7 22.05 0.56 -4.46
N ILE A 8 21.54 0.06 -3.35
CA ILE A 8 20.26 -0.68 -3.29
C ILE A 8 19.15 0.31 -2.93
N TYR A 9 18.11 0.39 -3.77
CA TYR A 9 16.97 1.28 -3.54
C TYR A 9 15.68 0.49 -3.26
N ILE A 10 15.07 0.75 -2.10
CA ILE A 10 13.81 0.11 -1.69
C ILE A 10 12.75 1.18 -1.46
N LEU A 11 11.60 1.03 -2.11
CA LEU A 11 10.46 1.93 -1.97
C LEU A 11 9.35 1.29 -1.13
N GLY A 12 9.10 1.82 0.06
CA GLY A 12 7.96 1.44 0.90
C GLY A 12 6.73 2.30 0.57
N LEU A 13 5.57 1.66 0.41
CA LEU A 13 4.31 2.30 0.05
C LEU A 13 3.19 1.99 1.06
N ASN A 14 2.41 3.01 1.35
CA ASN A 14 1.10 2.91 1.98
C ASN A 14 0.04 3.50 1.03
N GLU A 15 -0.93 2.68 0.63
CA GLU A 15 -2.01 3.07 -0.29
C GLU A 15 -3.36 3.21 0.42
N ALA A 16 -3.41 2.96 1.74
CA ALA A 16 -4.61 3.03 2.55
C ALA A 16 -4.83 4.47 3.09
N LEU A 17 -5.43 4.57 4.27
CA LEU A 17 -5.51 5.84 5.02
C LEU A 17 -4.10 6.40 5.22
N CYS A 18 -3.94 7.72 5.05
CA CYS A 18 -2.64 8.41 5.12
C CYS A 18 -1.63 7.89 4.08
N SER A 19 -2.08 7.83 2.83
CA SER A 19 -1.27 7.45 1.67
C SER A 19 0.12 8.10 1.69
N SER A 20 1.18 7.29 1.58
CA SER A 20 2.57 7.73 1.80
C SER A 20 3.60 6.88 1.05
N ALA A 21 4.76 7.47 0.76
CA ALA A 21 5.90 6.78 0.18
C ALA A 21 7.19 7.09 0.95
N VAL A 22 8.05 6.08 1.09
CA VAL A 22 9.36 6.16 1.75
C VAL A 22 10.40 5.47 0.87
N LEU A 23 11.50 6.14 0.58
CA LEU A 23 12.62 5.60 -0.17
C LEU A 23 13.81 5.36 0.76
N LEU A 24 14.31 4.13 0.72
CA LEU A 24 15.54 3.73 1.36
C LEU A 24 16.65 3.60 0.31
N LYS A 25 17.86 4.02 0.68
CA LYS A 25 19.10 3.77 -0.05
C LYS A 25 20.07 3.06 0.89
N ASP A 26 20.48 1.85 0.53
CA ASP A 26 21.40 1.03 1.32
C ASP A 26 20.97 0.87 2.80
N GLY A 27 19.65 0.73 3.02
CA GLY A 27 19.05 0.57 4.35
C GLY A 27 18.75 1.86 5.10
N LEU A 28 19.16 3.02 4.57
CA LEU A 28 18.92 4.33 5.19
C LEU A 28 17.77 5.07 4.50
N ILE A 29 16.91 5.71 5.28
CA ILE A 29 15.82 6.55 4.73
C ILE A 29 16.45 7.79 4.09
N VAL A 30 16.21 7.99 2.79
CA VAL A 30 16.69 9.16 2.04
C VAL A 30 15.57 10.15 1.73
N ALA A 31 14.34 9.68 1.58
CA ALA A 31 13.18 10.53 1.36
C ALA A 31 11.92 9.86 1.93
N ALA A 32 11.02 10.65 2.49
CA ALA A 32 9.71 10.20 2.94
C ALA A 32 8.72 11.34 2.78
N SER A 33 7.54 11.06 2.24
CA SER A 33 6.47 12.05 2.17
C SER A 33 5.10 11.39 2.14
N SER A 34 4.09 12.13 2.63
CA SER A 34 2.69 11.73 2.54
C SER A 34 2.01 12.45 1.38
N GLU A 35 1.10 11.76 0.68
CA GLU A 35 0.36 12.29 -0.46
C GLU A 35 -0.44 13.55 -0.10
N GLU A 36 -0.94 13.64 1.14
CA GLU A 36 -1.70 14.80 1.63
C GLU A 36 -0.94 16.12 1.53
N ARG A 37 0.40 16.09 1.54
CA ARG A 37 1.24 17.28 1.41
C ARG A 37 1.13 17.90 0.02
N PHE A 38 0.87 17.06 -0.98
CA PHE A 38 0.73 17.45 -2.38
C PHE A 38 -0.73 17.68 -2.77
N SER A 39 -1.63 16.80 -2.35
CA SER A 39 -3.06 16.90 -2.70
C SER A 39 -3.82 17.92 -1.86
N ARG A 40 -3.29 18.27 -0.68
CA ARG A 40 -3.95 19.12 0.33
C ARG A 40 -5.25 18.51 0.89
N ILE A 41 -5.45 17.20 0.70
CA ILE A 41 -6.55 16.43 1.27
C ILE A 41 -6.02 15.69 2.50
N LYS A 42 -6.46 16.10 3.69
CA LYS A 42 -6.02 15.52 4.96
C LYS A 42 -6.33 14.03 5.01
N ASN A 43 -5.36 13.22 5.45
CA ASN A 43 -5.46 11.77 5.57
C ASN A 43 -5.94 11.09 4.28
N GLN A 44 -5.49 11.58 3.12
CA GLN A 44 -5.93 11.04 1.84
C GLN A 44 -5.76 9.52 1.77
N TRP A 45 -6.77 8.87 1.18
CA TRP A 45 -6.75 7.46 0.81
C TRP A 45 -6.27 7.30 -0.64
N GLY A 46 -5.65 6.16 -0.93
CA GLY A 46 -5.32 5.73 -2.29
C GLY A 46 -3.84 5.77 -2.60
N PHE A 47 -3.52 5.72 -3.90
CA PHE A 47 -2.15 5.52 -4.34
C PHE A 47 -1.26 6.78 -4.16
N PRO A 48 -0.05 6.67 -3.56
CA PRO A 48 0.82 7.82 -3.24
C PRO A 48 1.62 8.33 -4.45
N THR A 49 0.96 8.71 -5.53
CA THR A 49 1.59 9.07 -6.80
C THR A 49 2.58 10.24 -6.68
N GLN A 50 2.19 11.32 -6.02
CA GLN A 50 3.04 12.50 -5.90
C GLN A 50 4.17 12.28 -4.89
N ALA A 51 3.90 11.54 -3.81
CA ALA A 51 4.92 11.16 -2.84
C ALA A 51 6.00 10.23 -3.45
N ILE A 52 5.63 9.28 -4.31
CA ILE A 52 6.59 8.44 -5.03
C ILE A 52 7.47 9.29 -5.95
N LYS A 53 6.86 10.18 -6.75
CA LYS A 53 7.59 11.09 -7.63
C LYS A 53 8.58 11.92 -6.85
N PHE A 54 8.15 12.51 -5.73
CA PHE A 54 9.02 13.27 -4.84
C PHE A 54 10.21 12.44 -4.37
N CYS A 55 9.99 11.22 -3.86
CA CYS A 55 11.07 10.39 -3.34
C CYS A 55 12.11 10.03 -4.41
N CYS A 56 11.65 9.62 -5.61
CA CYS A 56 12.54 9.30 -6.72
C CYS A 56 13.31 10.54 -7.21
N SER A 57 12.62 11.69 -7.36
CA SER A 57 13.25 12.95 -7.77
C SER A 57 14.26 13.45 -6.74
N PHE A 58 13.97 13.33 -5.44
CA PHE A 58 14.87 13.74 -4.36
C PHE A 58 16.18 12.94 -4.38
N ALA A 59 16.10 11.62 -4.65
CA ALA A 59 17.28 10.77 -4.77
C ALA A 59 17.95 10.81 -6.16
N GLY A 60 17.37 11.54 -7.13
CA GLY A 60 17.87 11.62 -8.50
C GLY A 60 17.80 10.30 -9.27
N ILE A 61 16.84 9.42 -8.94
CA ILE A 61 16.67 8.10 -9.57
C ILE A 61 15.38 8.03 -10.38
N LYS A 62 15.38 7.15 -11.39
CA LYS A 62 14.17 6.73 -12.10
C LYS A 62 13.51 5.56 -11.35
N PRO A 63 12.17 5.39 -11.42
CA PRO A 63 11.49 4.22 -10.84
C PRO A 63 12.06 2.86 -11.29
N SER A 64 12.56 2.76 -12.52
CA SER A 64 13.20 1.54 -13.03
C SER A 64 14.49 1.13 -12.29
N GLN A 65 15.09 2.05 -11.53
CA GLN A 65 16.28 1.81 -10.71
C GLN A 65 15.93 1.30 -9.30
N LEU A 66 14.65 1.17 -8.97
CA LEU A 66 14.22 0.53 -7.73
C LEU A 66 14.52 -0.97 -7.78
N ASP A 67 15.05 -1.49 -6.68
CA ASP A 67 15.34 -2.90 -6.49
C ASP A 67 14.14 -3.66 -5.94
N LEU A 68 13.40 -3.01 -5.04
CA LEU A 68 12.25 -3.58 -4.38
C LEU A 68 11.23 -2.49 -4.07
N ILE A 69 9.95 -2.84 -4.21
CA ILE A 69 8.80 -2.05 -3.80
C ILE A 69 8.05 -2.88 -2.77
N VAL A 70 7.76 -2.29 -1.60
CA VAL A 70 7.12 -2.99 -0.50
C VAL A 70 5.80 -2.31 -0.18
N LEU A 71 4.69 -3.04 -0.34
CA LEU A 71 3.36 -2.58 0.05
C LEU A 71 3.07 -3.01 1.49
N SER A 72 2.56 -2.08 2.28
CA SER A 72 2.27 -2.27 3.71
C SER A 72 1.04 -3.13 4.02
N TYR A 73 0.33 -3.67 3.02
CA TYR A 73 -0.87 -4.47 3.22
C TYR A 73 -0.85 -5.78 2.42
N ILE A 74 -0.85 -6.90 3.13
CA ILE A 74 -1.22 -8.22 2.60
C ILE A 74 -2.71 -8.53 2.84
N ASP A 75 -3.28 -7.90 3.87
CA ASP A 75 -4.60 -8.14 4.40
C ASP A 75 -5.70 -7.71 3.40
N PRO A 76 -6.95 -8.17 3.60
CA PRO A 76 -8.05 -7.87 2.71
C PRO A 76 -8.43 -6.38 2.68
N TYR A 77 -7.69 -5.62 1.87
CA TYR A 77 -7.87 -4.19 1.69
C TYR A 77 -8.31 -3.86 0.26
N PRO A 78 -9.14 -2.82 0.07
CA PRO A 78 -9.45 -2.27 -1.25
C PRO A 78 -8.18 -1.94 -2.05
N HIS A 79 -8.20 -2.29 -3.34
CA HIS A 79 -7.17 -1.92 -4.31
C HIS A 79 -7.41 -0.50 -4.83
N PHE A 80 -6.38 0.34 -4.82
CA PHE A 80 -6.39 1.69 -5.38
C PHE A 80 -5.48 1.75 -6.59
N THR A 81 -5.93 2.40 -7.66
CA THR A 81 -5.11 2.59 -8.85
C THR A 81 -4.23 3.82 -8.71
N TYR A 82 -3.13 3.86 -9.47
CA TYR A 82 -2.18 4.96 -9.53
C TYR A 82 -2.81 6.35 -9.67
N ASN A 83 -3.93 6.49 -10.38
CA ASN A 83 -4.59 7.77 -10.63
C ASN A 83 -5.84 8.02 -9.76
N GLN A 84 -6.19 7.14 -8.82
CA GLN A 84 -7.45 7.27 -8.08
C GLN A 84 -7.30 7.06 -6.58
N ALA A 85 -7.90 7.98 -5.82
CA ALA A 85 -8.17 7.84 -4.39
C ALA A 85 -9.33 6.88 -4.09
N GLN A 86 -9.99 6.35 -5.13
CA GLN A 86 -11.14 5.46 -5.03
C GLN A 86 -10.76 4.02 -5.34
N GLU A 87 -11.38 3.10 -4.60
CA GLU A 87 -11.20 1.66 -4.77
C GLU A 87 -11.65 1.24 -6.17
N ASN A 88 -10.72 0.77 -7.00
CA ASN A 88 -11.06 0.27 -8.33
C ASN A 88 -11.39 -1.23 -8.28
N SER A 89 -12.49 -1.56 -7.60
CA SER A 89 -12.91 -2.95 -7.44
C SER A 89 -13.72 -3.43 -8.65
N ILE A 90 -13.14 -3.55 -9.84
CA ILE A 90 -13.88 -4.10 -11.00
C ILE A 90 -14.29 -5.59 -10.78
N ILE A 91 -13.77 -6.25 -9.74
CA ILE A 91 -13.87 -7.72 -9.61
C ILE A 91 -15.16 -8.22 -8.93
N ALA A 92 -15.72 -7.48 -7.98
CA ALA A 92 -16.94 -7.90 -7.27
C ALA A 92 -18.22 -7.27 -7.88
N PRO A 93 -19.31 -8.03 -8.04
CA PRO A 93 -20.63 -7.49 -8.36
C PRO A 93 -21.02 -6.32 -7.44
N GLY A 94 -21.67 -5.30 -7.99
CA GLY A 94 -22.05 -4.09 -7.24
C GLY A 94 -22.87 -4.38 -5.98
N TRP A 95 -23.75 -5.38 -6.03
CA TRP A 95 -24.56 -5.81 -4.88
C TRP A 95 -23.70 -6.39 -3.75
N LEU A 96 -22.64 -7.14 -4.05
CA LEU A 96 -21.71 -7.67 -3.04
C LEU A 96 -20.91 -6.56 -2.37
N LYS A 97 -20.47 -5.56 -3.15
CA LYS A 97 -19.83 -4.37 -2.58
C LYS A 97 -20.78 -3.58 -1.68
N TYR A 98 -22.03 -3.43 -2.11
CA TYR A 98 -23.05 -2.75 -1.32
C TYR A 98 -23.27 -3.47 0.00
N LEU A 99 -23.40 -4.81 0.00
CA LEU A 99 -23.48 -5.60 1.22
C LEU A 99 -22.23 -5.42 2.10
N ARG A 100 -21.02 -5.52 1.54
CA ARG A 100 -19.76 -5.31 2.28
C ARG A 100 -19.72 -3.94 2.96
N ASN A 101 -20.10 -2.89 2.23
CA ASN A 101 -20.02 -1.51 2.71
C ASN A 101 -21.13 -1.18 3.72
N THR A 102 -22.28 -1.84 3.63
CA THR A 102 -23.39 -1.65 4.57
C THR A 102 -23.28 -2.53 5.81
N ALA A 103 -22.55 -3.65 5.76
CA ALA A 103 -22.39 -4.58 6.89
C ALA A 103 -22.04 -3.91 8.22
N PRO A 104 -21.07 -2.96 8.33
CA PRO A 104 -20.76 -2.30 9.60
C PRO A 104 -21.94 -1.55 10.21
N VAL A 105 -22.81 -0.97 9.37
CA VAL A 105 -24.01 -0.24 9.82
C VAL A 105 -25.07 -1.21 10.35
N ILE A 106 -25.20 -2.38 9.73
CA ILE A 106 -26.17 -3.39 10.15
C ILE A 106 -25.67 -4.07 11.44
N GLU A 107 -24.38 -4.40 11.51
CA GLU A 107 -23.69 -4.93 12.71
C GLU A 107 -23.88 -3.99 13.91
N TYR A 108 -23.73 -2.67 13.70
CA TYR A 108 -23.99 -1.67 14.73
C TYR A 108 -25.43 -1.70 15.26
N LYS A 109 -26.42 -1.94 14.38
CA LYS A 109 -27.84 -1.97 14.76
C LYS A 109 -28.28 -3.32 15.33
N LEU A 110 -27.70 -4.42 14.87
CA LEU A 110 -28.10 -5.80 15.20
C LEU A 110 -26.86 -6.67 15.44
N PRO A 111 -26.18 -6.55 16.59
CA PRO A 111 -24.92 -7.26 16.85
C PRO A 111 -24.99 -8.79 16.72
N ILE A 112 -26.19 -9.37 16.83
CA ILE A 112 -26.42 -10.81 16.67
C ILE A 112 -26.07 -11.34 15.27
N ILE A 113 -26.01 -10.46 14.25
CA ILE A 113 -25.68 -10.88 12.88
C ILE A 113 -24.19 -10.91 12.59
N ASN A 114 -23.33 -10.46 13.52
CA ASN A 114 -21.88 -10.32 13.27
C ASN A 114 -21.27 -11.61 12.73
N SER A 115 -21.67 -12.77 13.25
CA SER A 115 -21.18 -14.07 12.76
C SER A 115 -21.53 -14.35 11.30
N ILE A 116 -22.70 -13.87 10.83
CA ILE A 116 -23.16 -14.04 9.45
C ILE A 116 -22.43 -13.06 8.52
N THR A 117 -22.30 -11.79 8.94
CA THR A 117 -21.60 -10.78 8.15
C THR A 117 -20.10 -11.06 8.07
N ASP A 118 -19.48 -11.57 9.14
CA ASP A 118 -18.09 -12.03 9.15
C ASP A 118 -17.90 -13.23 8.22
N LEU A 119 -18.81 -14.21 8.21
CA LEU A 119 -18.78 -15.32 7.26
C LEU A 119 -18.86 -14.82 5.82
N GLY A 120 -19.81 -13.94 5.52
CA GLY A 120 -19.96 -13.34 4.20
C GLY A 120 -18.72 -12.55 3.76
N ARG A 121 -18.13 -11.77 4.68
CA ARG A 121 -16.89 -11.03 4.47
C ARG A 121 -15.70 -11.97 4.19
N ASN A 122 -15.60 -13.06 4.94
CA ASN A 122 -14.57 -14.07 4.74
C ASN A 122 -14.68 -14.74 3.36
N ILE A 123 -15.89 -15.13 2.95
CA ILE A 123 -16.14 -15.69 1.62
C ILE A 123 -15.78 -14.66 0.53
N TYR A 124 -16.23 -13.42 0.68
CA TYR A 124 -15.90 -12.33 -0.24
C TYR A 124 -14.39 -12.18 -0.41
N TYR A 125 -13.63 -12.11 0.68
CA TYR A 125 -12.19 -11.96 0.60
C TYR A 125 -11.50 -13.22 0.07
N GLN A 126 -11.93 -14.43 0.45
CA GLN A 126 -11.37 -15.66 -0.12
C GLN A 126 -11.53 -15.73 -1.65
N MET A 127 -12.65 -15.25 -2.18
CA MET A 127 -12.94 -15.28 -3.62
C MET A 127 -12.20 -14.18 -4.38
N TYR A 128 -12.19 -12.95 -3.86
CA TYR A 128 -11.78 -11.78 -4.63
C TYR A 128 -10.39 -11.25 -4.27
N GLN A 129 -9.84 -11.61 -3.12
CA GLN A 129 -8.60 -10.98 -2.63
C GLN A 129 -7.39 -11.30 -3.50
N ARG A 130 -7.19 -12.56 -3.90
CA ARG A 130 -6.04 -12.93 -4.75
C ARG A 130 -6.05 -12.15 -6.06
N ARG A 131 -7.21 -12.10 -6.72
CA ARG A 131 -7.38 -11.36 -7.98
C ARG A 131 -7.16 -9.86 -7.80
N ASN A 132 -7.68 -9.28 -6.71
CA ASN A 132 -7.45 -7.86 -6.39
C ASN A 132 -5.95 -7.57 -6.23
N GLN A 133 -5.23 -8.46 -5.54
CA GLN A 133 -3.79 -8.33 -5.33
C GLN A 133 -3.00 -8.47 -6.64
N ASP A 134 -3.39 -9.40 -7.51
CA ASP A 134 -2.74 -9.58 -8.82
C ASP A 134 -2.93 -8.35 -9.72
N ILE A 135 -4.14 -7.77 -9.73
CA ILE A 135 -4.43 -6.53 -10.44
C ILE A 135 -3.63 -5.37 -9.85
N GLN A 136 -3.58 -5.24 -8.53
CA GLN A 136 -2.77 -4.22 -7.86
C GLN A 136 -1.30 -4.29 -8.28
N ILE A 137 -0.70 -5.48 -8.22
CA ILE A 137 0.69 -5.68 -8.64
C ILE A 137 0.86 -5.32 -10.12
N SER A 138 -0.09 -5.71 -10.98
CA SER A 138 -0.07 -5.37 -12.41
C SER A 138 -0.13 -3.85 -12.65
N ASP A 139 -1.00 -3.15 -11.93
CA ASP A 139 -1.21 -1.71 -12.09
C ASP A 139 0.00 -0.92 -11.59
N ILE A 140 0.59 -1.31 -10.45
CA ILE A 140 1.83 -0.72 -9.94
C ILE A 140 3.00 -0.99 -10.88
N SER A 141 3.13 -2.23 -11.34
CA SER A 141 4.17 -2.66 -12.29
C SER A 141 4.14 -1.80 -13.55
N LYS A 142 2.96 -1.62 -14.15
CA LYS A 142 2.77 -0.78 -15.34
C LYS A 142 3.03 0.70 -15.04
N SER A 143 2.51 1.22 -13.93
CA SER A 143 2.58 2.64 -13.60
C SER A 143 4.00 3.11 -13.29
N LEU A 144 4.79 2.26 -12.62
CA LEU A 144 6.18 2.56 -12.28
C LEU A 144 7.19 1.98 -13.29
N ASN A 145 6.71 1.26 -14.31
CA ASN A 145 7.54 0.56 -15.30
C ASN A 145 8.61 -0.33 -14.61
N VAL A 146 8.15 -1.17 -13.69
CA VAL A 146 8.96 -2.10 -12.89
C VAL A 146 8.42 -3.51 -13.03
N SER A 147 9.29 -4.50 -12.88
CA SER A 147 8.89 -5.89 -13.00
C SER A 147 8.04 -6.34 -11.78
N PRO A 148 6.97 -7.14 -11.96
CA PRO A 148 6.12 -7.60 -10.85
C PRO A 148 6.85 -8.33 -9.72
N ASP A 149 7.94 -9.04 -10.00
CA ASP A 149 8.77 -9.75 -9.02
C ASP A 149 9.47 -8.81 -8.03
N LYS A 150 9.61 -7.52 -8.38
CA LYS A 150 10.13 -6.50 -7.48
C LYS A 150 9.09 -5.96 -6.51
N ILE A 151 7.83 -6.42 -6.57
CA ILE A 151 6.75 -5.91 -5.73
C ILE A 151 6.43 -6.95 -4.65
N LEU A 152 6.78 -6.64 -3.41
CA LEU A 152 6.51 -7.44 -2.23
C LEU A 152 5.38 -6.82 -1.42
N ARG A 153 4.60 -7.66 -0.74
CA ARG A 153 3.56 -7.23 0.19
C ARG A 153 3.86 -7.80 1.56
N ILE A 154 3.72 -6.98 2.59
CA ILE A 154 3.95 -7.38 3.98
C ILE A 154 2.67 -7.23 4.79
N ASN A 155 2.61 -7.92 5.93
CA ASN A 155 1.49 -7.76 6.85
C ASN A 155 1.46 -6.33 7.43
N HIS A 156 0.26 -5.78 7.60
CA HIS A 156 0.07 -4.41 8.04
C HIS A 156 0.52 -4.19 9.49
N HIS A 157 0.25 -5.13 10.39
CA HIS A 157 0.72 -5.05 11.77
C HIS A 157 2.24 -5.19 11.84
N LEU A 158 2.84 -5.98 10.96
CA LEU A 158 4.30 -6.07 10.84
C LEU A 158 4.88 -4.72 10.38
N ALA A 159 4.26 -4.05 9.40
CA ALA A 159 4.66 -2.72 8.97
C ALA A 159 4.61 -1.69 10.12
N HIS A 160 3.55 -1.74 10.94
CA HIS A 160 3.44 -0.91 12.16
C HIS A 160 4.53 -1.22 13.20
N ALA A 161 4.85 -2.50 13.42
CA ALA A 161 5.91 -2.87 14.35
C ALA A 161 7.29 -2.35 13.87
N TYR A 162 7.57 -2.42 12.56
CA TYR A 162 8.82 -1.90 12.00
C TYR A 162 8.93 -0.38 12.03
N SER A 163 7.82 0.37 11.93
CA SER A 163 7.91 1.84 12.03
C SER A 163 8.37 2.31 13.41
N ALA A 164 8.07 1.54 14.47
CA ALA A 164 8.57 1.81 15.82
C ALA A 164 10.09 1.65 15.91
N PHE A 165 10.70 0.74 15.15
CA PHE A 165 12.14 0.54 15.13
C PHE A 165 12.89 1.79 14.64
N PHE A 166 12.44 2.42 13.56
CA PHE A 166 13.03 3.67 13.05
C PHE A 166 12.70 4.90 13.89
N SER A 167 11.67 4.81 14.74
CA SER A 167 11.28 5.88 15.66
C SER A 167 11.97 5.76 17.02
N ASN A 168 12.76 4.70 17.24
CA ASN A 168 13.48 4.48 18.48
C ASN A 168 14.64 5.49 18.60
N PRO A 169 14.72 6.30 19.68
CA PRO A 169 15.80 7.27 19.87
C PRO A 169 17.20 6.64 19.95
N ASP A 170 17.29 5.35 20.29
CA ASP A 170 18.56 4.62 20.35
C ASP A 170 18.99 4.08 18.98
N PHE A 171 18.11 4.14 17.97
CA PHE A 171 18.45 3.75 16.60
C PHE A 171 19.32 4.82 15.95
N LYS A 172 20.63 4.56 15.87
CA LYS A 172 21.60 5.45 15.21
C LYS A 172 21.77 5.05 13.73
N THR A 173 21.44 5.97 12.83
CA THR A 173 21.64 5.90 11.37
C THR A 173 23.08 6.13 10.96
#